data_AF-A0A9Q1JFA2-F1
#
_entry.id   AF-A0A9Q1JFA2-F1
#
_cell.length_a   1.000
_cell.length_b   1.000
_cell.length_c   1.000
_cell.angle_alpha   90.00
_cell.angle_beta   90.00
_cell.angle_gamma   90.00
#
_symmetry.space_group_name_H-M   'P 1'
#
loop_
_entity.id
_entity.type
_entity.pdbx_description
1 polymer ?
#
loop_
_entity_poly.entity_id
_entity_poly.type
_entity_poly.pdbx_seq_one_letter_code
_entity_poly.pdbx_strand_id
1 'polypeptide(L)'
;MAEPDYIDGDCDELIKPKKLINPVKTSRNHQDLHRELMMNQKRGLAPQNKPELQKVMEKRKRDQVVKQQREEQEAHKKRSDLEIELMKRQQKLEQLELEQQKGQEEQENTPEFVKMKGNLRRTRLEEEPQEHSP
;
A
#
# COMPACT_ATOMS: atom_id res chain seq x y z
N MET A 1 -56.34 -1.82 56.22
CA MET A 1 -56.64 -1.86 54.77
C MET A 1 -55.52 -2.65 54.14
N ALA A 2 -55.83 -3.79 53.52
CA ALA A 2 -54.83 -4.59 52.79
C ALA A 2 -54.83 -4.11 51.34
N GLU A 3 -53.65 -3.76 50.81
CA GLU A 3 -53.46 -3.46 49.39
C GLU A 3 -53.68 -4.73 48.54
N PRO A 4 -54.18 -4.61 47.30
CA PRO A 4 -54.30 -5.75 46.41
C PRO A 4 -52.90 -6.14 45.91
N ASP A 5 -52.52 -7.39 46.14
CA ASP A 5 -51.36 -8.01 45.50
C ASP A 5 -51.58 -8.03 43.99
N TYR A 6 -51.00 -7.06 43.29
CA TYR A 6 -50.84 -7.11 41.85
C TYR A 6 -49.81 -8.20 41.56
N ILE A 7 -50.31 -9.37 41.18
CA ILE A 7 -49.68 -10.44 40.39
C ILE A 7 -48.42 -9.97 39.64
N ASP A 8 -47.30 -9.98 40.36
CA ASP A 8 -45.94 -10.04 39.82
C ASP A 8 -45.62 -11.52 39.63
N GLY A 9 -45.58 -11.97 38.38
CA GLY A 9 -45.16 -13.33 38.08
C GLY A 9 -45.74 -13.83 36.77
N ASP A 10 -45.01 -13.60 35.69
CA ASP A 10 -45.06 -14.33 34.43
C ASP A 10 -46.44 -14.94 34.10
N CYS A 11 -47.29 -14.18 33.40
CA CYS A 11 -48.37 -14.78 32.64
C CYS A 11 -47.76 -15.73 31.60
N ASP A 12 -47.64 -17.01 31.95
CA ASP A 12 -47.26 -18.11 31.07
C ASP A 12 -48.23 -18.29 29.88
N GLU A 13 -49.34 -17.54 29.88
CA GLU A 13 -50.31 -17.44 28.78
C GLU A 13 -49.89 -16.46 27.67
N LEU A 14 -48.85 -15.62 27.88
CA LEU A 14 -48.42 -14.66 26.87
C LEU A 14 -47.50 -15.32 25.83
N ILE A 15 -47.98 -15.44 24.59
CA ILE A 15 -47.22 -16.04 23.49
C ILE A 15 -45.93 -15.24 23.23
N LYS A 16 -44.79 -15.79 23.66
CA LYS A 16 -43.47 -15.24 23.40
C LYS A 16 -43.11 -15.45 21.92
N PRO A 17 -42.69 -14.42 21.17
CA PRO A 17 -42.30 -14.58 19.78
C PRO A 17 -41.11 -15.54 19.67
N LYS A 18 -41.32 -16.70 19.06
CA LYS A 18 -40.28 -17.71 18.82
C LYS A 18 -39.54 -17.36 17.54
N LYS A 19 -38.21 -17.40 17.59
CA LYS A 19 -37.38 -17.24 16.38
C LYS A 19 -37.66 -18.40 15.45
N LEU A 20 -38.14 -18.10 14.24
CA LEU A 20 -38.35 -19.11 13.20
C LEU A 20 -37.02 -19.77 12.87
N ILE A 21 -37.02 -21.10 12.89
CA ILE A 21 -35.85 -21.90 12.61
C ILE A 21 -35.63 -21.89 11.10
N ASN A 22 -34.47 -21.39 10.66
CA ASN A 22 -34.13 -21.38 9.25
C ASN A 22 -33.65 -22.79 8.82
N PRO A 23 -34.40 -23.53 7.98
CA PRO A 23 -34.07 -24.90 7.59
C PRO A 23 -32.71 -25.01 6.87
N VAL A 24 -32.29 -23.93 6.20
CA VAL A 24 -30.99 -23.82 5.51
C VAL A 24 -29.84 -23.72 6.51
N LYS A 25 -30.09 -23.07 7.65
CA LYS A 25 -29.10 -22.90 8.71
C LYS A 25 -29.09 -24.08 9.69
N THR A 26 -30.15 -24.86 9.78
CA THR A 26 -30.13 -26.08 10.61
C THR A 26 -29.52 -27.28 9.91
N SER A 27 -29.65 -27.38 8.58
CA SER A 27 -29.01 -28.45 7.82
C SER A 27 -27.50 -28.23 7.71
N ARG A 28 -26.72 -29.06 8.40
CA ARG A 28 -25.25 -29.04 8.32
C ARG A 28 -24.76 -29.27 6.89
N ASN A 29 -25.38 -30.23 6.19
CA ASN A 29 -25.05 -30.57 4.81
C ASN A 29 -25.21 -29.37 3.86
N HIS A 30 -26.28 -28.59 4.02
CA HIS A 30 -26.47 -27.37 3.22
C HIS A 30 -25.37 -26.35 3.49
N GLN A 31 -24.99 -26.15 4.75
CA GLN A 31 -23.93 -25.20 5.08
C GLN A 31 -22.57 -25.63 4.52
N ASP A 32 -22.26 -26.92 4.58
CA ASP A 32 -21.03 -27.50 4.03
C ASP A 32 -20.98 -27.32 2.51
N LEU A 33 -22.07 -27.65 1.80
CA LEU A 33 -22.18 -27.39 0.36
C LEU A 33 -22.01 -25.89 0.04
N HIS A 34 -22.63 -24.99 0.80
CA HIS A 34 -22.46 -23.54 0.57
C HIS A 34 -21.00 -23.11 0.77
N ARG A 35 -20.31 -23.61 1.81
CA ARG A 35 -18.89 -23.34 2.03
C ARG A 35 -18.04 -23.83 0.85
N GLU A 36 -18.28 -25.05 0.39
CA GLU A 36 -17.56 -25.65 -0.74
C GLU A 36 -17.78 -24.85 -2.04
N LEU A 37 -19.02 -24.46 -2.34
CA LEU A 37 -19.33 -23.64 -3.51
C LEU A 37 -18.61 -22.28 -3.47
N MET A 38 -18.63 -21.61 -2.31
CA MET A 38 -17.91 -20.35 -2.13
C MET A 38 -16.39 -20.52 -2.24
N MET A 39 -15.84 -21.62 -1.71
CA MET A 39 -14.43 -21.96 -1.86
C MET A 39 -14.06 -22.24 -3.32
N ASN A 40 -14.85 -23.01 -4.05
CA ASN A 40 -14.63 -23.32 -5.46
C ASN A 40 -14.72 -22.06 -6.33
N GLN A 41 -15.66 -21.15 -6.05
CA GLN A 41 -15.74 -19.85 -6.72
C GLN A 41 -14.50 -18.99 -6.48
N LYS A 42 -14.02 -18.91 -5.23
CA LYS A 42 -12.78 -18.19 -4.90
C LYS A 42 -11.54 -18.82 -5.57
N ARG A 43 -11.52 -20.15 -5.69
CA ARG A 43 -10.45 -20.92 -6.33
C ARG A 43 -10.57 -20.99 -7.85
N GLY A 44 -11.61 -20.41 -8.46
CA GLY A 44 -11.82 -20.44 -9.91
C GLY A 44 -12.23 -21.81 -10.48
N LEU A 45 -12.62 -22.76 -9.62
CA LEU A 45 -13.07 -24.10 -10.00
C LEU A 45 -14.59 -24.16 -10.28
N ALA A 46 -15.28 -23.02 -10.22
CA ALA A 46 -16.73 -22.94 -10.41
C ALA A 46 -17.14 -23.27 -11.85
N PRO A 47 -18.38 -23.78 -12.07
CA PRO A 47 -18.95 -23.94 -13.40
C PRO A 47 -18.77 -22.66 -14.22
N GLN A 48 -18.33 -22.81 -15.48
CA GLN A 48 -17.97 -21.72 -16.40
C GLN A 48 -19.10 -20.69 -16.63
N ASN A 49 -20.32 -21.00 -16.19
CA ASN A 49 -21.50 -20.18 -16.35
C ASN A 49 -21.67 -19.23 -15.16
N LYS A 50 -20.83 -18.19 -15.10
CA LYS A 50 -21.11 -17.04 -14.22
C LYS A 50 -22.51 -16.49 -14.52
N PRO A 51 -23.28 -16.04 -13.52
CA PRO A 51 -24.56 -15.40 -13.77
C PRO A 51 -24.38 -14.13 -14.60
N GLU A 52 -25.35 -13.83 -15.47
CA GLU A 52 -25.26 -12.70 -16.42
C GLU A 52 -25.00 -11.36 -15.73
N LEU A 53 -25.65 -11.11 -14.58
CA LEU A 53 -25.40 -9.90 -13.79
C LEU A 53 -23.93 -9.77 -13.38
N GLN A 54 -23.29 -10.88 -12.96
CA GLN A 54 -21.88 -10.85 -12.57
C GLN A 54 -20.98 -10.60 -13.77
N LYS A 55 -21.26 -11.21 -14.93
CA LYS A 55 -20.52 -10.92 -16.18
C LYS A 55 -20.63 -9.46 -16.57
N VAL A 56 -21.84 -8.88 -16.51
CA VAL A 56 -22.09 -7.47 -16.83
C VAL A 56 -21.36 -6.54 -15.86
N MET A 57 -21.39 -6.82 -14.56
CA MET A 57 -20.66 -6.03 -13.55
C MET A 57 -19.14 -6.11 -13.74
N GLU A 58 -18.60 -7.30 -13.99
CA GLU A 58 -17.17 -7.48 -14.30
C GLU A 58 -16.78 -6.72 -15.58
N LYS A 59 -17.60 -6.82 -16.64
CA LYS A 59 -17.40 -6.09 -17.90
C LYS A 59 -17.41 -4.58 -17.66
N ARG A 60 -18.42 -4.05 -16.98
CA ARG A 60 -18.53 -2.62 -16.67
C ARG A 60 -17.32 -2.11 -15.89
N LYS A 61 -16.83 -2.89 -14.91
CA LYS A 61 -15.62 -2.55 -14.15
C LYS A 61 -14.37 -2.49 -15.05
N ARG A 62 -14.21 -3.47 -15.95
CA ARG A 62 -13.10 -3.46 -16.93
C ARG A 62 -13.20 -2.26 -17.87
N ASP A 63 -14.38 -2.02 -18.43
CA ASP A 63 -14.61 -0.91 -19.37
C ASP A 63 -14.33 0.45 -18.71
N GLN A 64 -14.68 0.61 -17.42
CA GLN A 64 -14.37 1.83 -16.66
C GLN A 64 -12.87 2.04 -16.48
N VAL A 65 -12.12 1.00 -16.12
CA VAL A 65 -10.66 1.08 -15.96
C VAL A 65 -9.99 1.39 -17.30
N VAL A 66 -10.42 0.74 -18.38
CA VAL A 66 -9.89 1.00 -19.73
C VAL A 66 -10.20 2.44 -20.15
N LYS A 67 -11.41 2.93 -19.87
CA LYS A 67 -11.78 4.33 -20.15
C LYS A 67 -10.90 5.31 -19.39
N GLN A 68 -10.67 5.08 -18.08
CA GLN A 68 -9.79 5.92 -17.27
C GLN A 68 -8.36 5.93 -17.81
N GLN A 69 -7.79 4.77 -18.12
CA GLN A 69 -6.44 4.69 -18.71
C GLN A 69 -6.36 5.41 -20.05
N ARG A 70 -7.40 5.30 -20.88
CA ARG A 70 -7.45 6.01 -22.17
C ARG A 70 -7.53 7.53 -21.99
N GLU A 71 -8.35 8.00 -21.05
CA GLU A 71 -8.46 9.43 -20.72
C GLU A 71 -7.15 9.97 -20.16
N GLU A 72 -6.45 9.22 -19.30
CA GLU A 72 -5.11 9.57 -18.82
C GLU A 72 -4.11 9.65 -19.98
N GLN A 73 -4.08 8.65 -20.88
CA GLN A 73 -3.20 8.68 -22.05
C GLN A 73 -3.51 9.84 -23.00
N GLU A 74 -4.80 10.15 -23.22
CA GLU A 74 -5.20 11.31 -24.02
C GLU A 74 -4.83 12.63 -23.33
N ALA A 75 -4.96 12.72 -22.00
CA ALA A 75 -4.50 13.87 -21.23
C ALA A 75 -2.98 14.04 -21.33
N HIS A 76 -2.21 12.93 -21.25
CA HIS A 76 -0.76 12.94 -21.46
C HIS A 76 -0.37 13.39 -22.87
N LYS A 77 -1.11 12.96 -23.91
CA LYS A 77 -0.89 13.42 -25.29
C LYS A 77 -1.28 14.88 -25.52
N LYS A 78 -2.26 15.38 -24.77
CA LYS A 78 -2.70 16.78 -24.83
C LYS A 78 -1.83 17.73 -24.00
N ARG A 79 -0.82 17.22 -23.28
CA ARG A 79 0.13 18.08 -22.55
C ARG A 79 0.84 18.99 -23.53
N SER A 80 0.95 20.27 -23.17
CA SER A 80 1.67 21.24 -23.97
C SER A 80 3.17 20.87 -24.03
N ASP A 81 3.84 21.19 -25.13
CA ASP A 81 5.30 21.04 -25.25
C ASP A 81 6.04 21.68 -24.07
N LEU A 82 5.56 22.83 -23.58
CA LEU A 82 6.08 23.51 -22.40
C LEU A 82 5.93 22.67 -21.11
N GLU A 83 4.80 22.01 -20.93
CA GLU A 83 4.53 21.15 -19.76
C GLU A 83 5.46 19.92 -19.76
N ILE A 84 5.71 19.37 -20.96
CA ILE A 84 6.66 18.26 -21.14
C ILE A 84 8.09 18.73 -20.80
N GLU A 85 8.50 19.91 -21.26
CA GLU A 85 9.82 20.50 -20.97
C GLU A 85 10.00 20.76 -19.46
N LEU A 86 8.97 21.30 -18.79
CA LEU A 86 8.97 21.54 -17.35
C LEU A 86 9.12 20.25 -16.55
N MET A 87 8.39 19.19 -16.90
CA MET A 87 8.57 17.88 -16.27
C MET A 87 9.97 17.31 -16.47
N LYS A 88 10.52 17.39 -17.70
CA LYS A 88 11.89 16.93 -17.97
C LYS A 88 12.90 17.69 -17.11
N ARG A 89 12.72 19.01 -16.99
CA ARG A 89 13.57 19.85 -16.15
C ARG A 89 13.45 19.46 -14.67
N GLN A 90 12.25 19.22 -14.18
CA GLN A 90 12.02 18.75 -12.81
C GLN A 90 12.72 17.42 -12.55
N GLN A 91 12.54 16.41 -13.42
CA GLN A 91 13.20 15.11 -13.27
C GLN A 91 14.74 15.23 -13.24
N LYS A 92 15.30 16.13 -14.04
CA LYS A 92 16.74 16.39 -14.05
C LYS A 92 17.23 17.01 -12.74
N LEU A 93 16.44 17.92 -12.16
CA LEU A 93 16.75 18.53 -10.86
C LEU A 93 16.69 17.50 -9.73
N GLU A 94 15.66 16.65 -9.71
CA GLU A 94 15.53 15.57 -8.72
C GLU A 94 16.70 14.57 -8.79
N GLN A 95 17.16 14.22 -10.00
CA GLN A 95 18.34 13.36 -10.16
C GLN A 95 19.61 14.02 -9.62
N LEU A 96 19.81 15.30 -9.93
CA LEU A 96 20.96 16.06 -9.43
C LEU A 96 20.94 16.19 -7.91
N GLU A 97 19.78 16.40 -7.31
CA GLU A 97 19.62 16.46 -5.85
C GLU A 97 19.94 15.12 -5.20
N LEU A 98 19.46 14.01 -5.79
CA LEU A 98 19.75 12.66 -5.32
C LEU A 98 21.24 12.30 -5.44
N GLU A 99 21.89 12.69 -6.55
CA GLU A 99 23.34 12.53 -6.72
C GLU A 99 24.13 13.36 -5.70
N GLN A 100 23.67 14.58 -5.41
CA GLN A 100 24.30 15.44 -4.40
C GLN A 100 24.19 14.83 -3.00
N GLN A 101 23.01 14.34 -2.63
CA GLN A 101 22.79 13.66 -1.34
C GLN A 101 23.67 12.41 -1.23
N LYS A 102 23.74 11.59 -2.29
CA LYS A 102 24.64 10.42 -2.32
C LYS A 102 26.11 10.82 -2.17
N GLY A 103 26.55 11.87 -2.86
CA GLY A 103 27.92 12.36 -2.74
C GLY A 103 28.25 12.87 -1.33
N GLN A 104 27.29 13.54 -0.67
CA GLN A 104 27.43 13.96 0.73
C GLN A 104 27.49 12.75 1.67
N GLU A 105 26.59 11.78 1.51
CA GLU A 105 26.56 10.55 2.30
C GLU A 105 27.86 9.72 2.13
N GLU A 106 28.37 9.60 0.90
CA GLU A 106 29.66 8.95 0.62
C GLU A 106 30.82 9.70 1.29
N GLN A 107 30.79 11.04 1.26
CA GLN A 107 31.81 11.87 1.92
C GLN A 107 31.75 11.74 3.45
N GLU A 108 30.56 11.68 4.05
CA GLU A 108 30.37 11.41 5.48
C GLU A 108 30.90 10.02 5.85
N ASN A 109 30.52 8.99 5.08
CA ASN A 109 30.95 7.60 5.28
C ASN A 109 32.43 7.34 4.97
N THR A 110 33.13 8.28 4.32
CA THR A 110 34.56 8.12 4.04
C THR A 110 35.36 8.17 5.35
N PRO A 111 36.27 7.20 5.62
CA PRO A 111 37.06 7.18 6.84
C PRO A 111 37.93 8.42 7.05
N GLU A 112 38.08 8.88 8.30
CA GLU A 112 38.80 10.12 8.63
C GLU A 112 40.27 10.12 8.17
N PHE A 113 40.95 8.98 8.23
CA PHE A 113 42.35 8.87 7.78
C PHE A 113 42.52 9.14 6.28
N VAL A 114 41.48 8.89 5.48
CA VAL A 114 41.47 9.23 4.04
C VAL A 114 41.28 10.73 3.87
N LYS A 115 40.41 11.36 4.69
CA LYS A 115 40.18 12.82 4.70
C LYS A 115 41.44 13.60 5.09
N MET A 116 42.28 13.06 5.97
CA MET A 116 43.52 13.73 6.44
C MET A 116 44.77 13.52 5.56
N LYS A 117 44.72 12.65 4.54
CA LYS A 117 45.87 12.32 3.67
C LYS A 117 46.53 13.54 2.99
N GLY A 118 45.78 14.61 2.73
CA GLY A 118 46.31 15.85 2.14
C GLY A 118 47.17 16.68 3.11
N ASN A 119 46.92 16.56 4.41
CA ASN A 119 47.54 17.38 5.44
C ASN A 119 48.91 16.83 5.86
N LEU A 120 49.11 15.53 5.69
CA LEU A 120 50.33 14.82 6.13
C LEU A 120 51.51 14.95 5.14
N ARG A 121 51.29 15.45 3.92
CA ARG A 121 52.34 15.60 2.90
C ARG A 121 53.21 16.88 3.03
N ARG A 122 53.02 17.70 4.08
CA ARG A 122 53.70 19.00 4.24
C ARG A 122 54.82 19.05 5.27
N THR A 123 55.23 17.95 5.88
CA THR A 123 56.48 17.94 6.67
C THR A 123 57.62 17.47 5.78
N ARG A 124 58.22 18.42 5.03
CA ARG A 124 59.61 18.27 4.59
C ARG A 124 60.47 18.22 5.85
N LEU A 125 61.20 17.13 6.05
CA LEU A 125 62.36 17.11 6.93
C LEU A 125 63.33 18.18 6.43
N GLU A 126 63.48 19.28 7.16
CA GLU A 126 64.62 20.17 6.99
C GLU A 126 65.82 19.51 7.66
N GLU A 127 66.78 19.07 6.85
CA GLU A 127 68.12 18.73 7.31
C GLU A 127 68.85 20.05 7.62
N GLU A 128 69.09 20.29 8.92
CA GLU A 128 69.86 21.42 9.46
C GLU A 128 71.35 21.34 9.04
N PRO A 129 71.98 22.41 8.52
CA PRO A 129 73.42 22.52 8.44
C PRO A 129 73.97 23.11 9.74
N GLN A 130 74.81 22.36 10.45
CA GLN A 130 75.63 22.89 11.54
C GLN A 130 76.74 23.78 10.98
N GLU A 131 76.62 25.10 11.14
CA GLU A 131 77.76 26.02 11.05
C GLU A 131 78.53 26.02 12.39
N HIS A 132 79.79 25.61 12.35
CA HIS A 132 80.76 25.87 13.41
C HIS A 132 81.84 26.82 12.88
N SER A 133 81.82 28.05 13.40
CA SER A 133 82.95 29.01 13.38
C SER A 133 83.69 28.91 14.72
N PRO A 134 84.99 29.24 14.82
CA PRO A 134 85.67 30.35 14.15
C PRO A 134 86.87 29.99 13.26
#